data_AF-I1CET3-F1
#
_entry.id   AF-I1CET3-F1
#
_cell.length_a   1.000
_cell.length_b   1.000
_cell.length_c   1.000
_cell.angle_alpha   90.00
_cell.angle_beta   90.00
_cell.angle_gamma   90.00
#
_symmetry.space_group_name_H-M   'P 1'
#
loop_
_entity.id
_entity.type
_entity.pdbx_description
1 polymer ?
#
loop_
_entity_poly.entity_id
_entity_poly.type
_entity_poly.pdbx_seq_one_letter_code
_entity_poly.pdbx_strand_id
1 'polypeptide(L)'
;MSTMNVLSSIGVNPSGFSKLLCSRFYAQIVRPQMEYGIAINCFNHTQLKSLEEAQDKCICKIYGASRKTSTKVMLHLAKLPRMRERVAILQAQFLFRSSSLPEDTLLYRLMPHIQSKKEVDVYDGALVGFQMELPNPALTIPTTTCQDVMPSAA
;
A
#
# COMPACT_ATOMS: atom_id res chain seq x y z
N MET A 1 -19.11 5.07 -10.68
CA MET A 1 -17.88 5.78 -11.14
C MET A 1 -18.25 6.98 -12.01
N SER A 2 -18.67 8.07 -11.38
CA SER A 2 -19.00 9.30 -12.13
C SER A 2 -17.74 9.92 -12.76
N THR A 3 -16.65 9.99 -11.99
CA THR A 3 -15.36 10.57 -12.40
C THR A 3 -14.78 9.94 -13.66
N MET A 4 -14.78 8.60 -13.77
CA MET A 4 -14.24 7.92 -14.95
C MET A 4 -15.07 8.20 -16.21
N ASN A 5 -16.37 8.43 -16.08
CA ASN A 5 -17.21 8.80 -17.22
C ASN A 5 -16.91 10.21 -17.71
N VAL A 6 -16.72 11.16 -16.80
CA VAL A 6 -16.29 12.53 -17.12
C VAL A 6 -14.90 12.53 -17.77
N LEU A 7 -13.94 11.76 -17.23
CA LEU A 7 -12.62 11.65 -17.85
C LEU A 7 -12.70 11.02 -19.25
N SER A 8 -13.60 10.06 -19.46
CA SER A 8 -13.81 9.45 -20.78
C SER A 8 -14.31 10.46 -21.81
N SER A 9 -15.19 11.40 -21.43
CA SER A 9 -15.67 12.44 -22.34
C SER A 9 -14.62 13.49 -22.67
N ILE A 10 -13.62 13.68 -21.81
CA ILE A 10 -12.51 14.63 -22.03
C ILE A 10 -11.38 14.00 -22.87
N GLY A 11 -11.42 12.68 -23.12
CA GLY A 11 -10.44 11.99 -23.96
C GLY A 11 -9.67 10.87 -23.27
N VAL A 12 -9.96 10.56 -21.99
CA VAL A 12 -9.42 9.38 -21.29
C VAL A 12 -10.19 8.13 -21.71
N ASN A 13 -10.07 7.78 -22.99
CA ASN A 13 -10.77 6.68 -23.63
C ASN A 13 -9.85 6.04 -24.69
N PRO A 14 -10.27 4.96 -25.36
CA PRO A 14 -9.37 4.21 -26.21
C PRO A 14 -8.86 4.94 -27.45
N SER A 15 -9.64 5.92 -27.96
CA SER A 15 -9.41 6.67 -29.18
C SER A 15 -8.95 8.12 -28.93
N GLY A 16 -8.86 8.55 -27.67
CA GLY A 16 -8.47 9.90 -27.28
C GLY A 16 -6.98 10.01 -27.01
N PHE A 17 -6.60 10.35 -25.78
CA PHE A 17 -5.20 10.50 -25.38
C PHE A 17 -4.40 9.19 -25.50
N SER A 18 -3.07 9.32 -25.49
CA SER A 18 -2.18 8.16 -25.44
C SER A 18 -2.46 7.29 -24.21
N LYS A 19 -2.31 5.96 -24.36
CA LYS A 19 -2.57 5.00 -23.26
C LYS A 19 -1.74 5.32 -22.01
N LEU A 20 -0.52 5.80 -22.21
CA LEU A 20 0.35 6.24 -21.12
C LEU A 20 -0.27 7.42 -20.36
N LEU A 21 -0.71 8.46 -21.07
CA LEU A 21 -1.32 9.65 -20.47
C LEU A 21 -2.66 9.29 -19.78
N CYS A 22 -3.50 8.48 -20.42
CA CYS A 22 -4.73 7.99 -19.82
C CYS A 22 -4.49 7.24 -18.50
N SER A 23 -3.49 6.36 -18.45
CA SER A 23 -3.10 5.62 -17.24
C SER A 23 -2.60 6.57 -16.14
N ARG A 24 -1.91 7.67 -16.48
CA ARG A 24 -1.51 8.69 -15.51
C ARG A 24 -2.70 9.46 -14.96
N PHE A 25 -3.65 9.88 -15.80
CA PHE A 25 -4.88 10.52 -15.33
C PHE A 25 -5.67 9.61 -14.40
N TYR A 26 -5.79 8.32 -14.73
CA TYR A 26 -6.38 7.34 -13.83
C TYR A 26 -5.66 7.29 -12.48
N ALA A 27 -4.34 7.14 -12.50
CA ALA A 27 -3.52 7.03 -11.29
C ALA A 27 -3.61 8.26 -10.38
N GLN A 28 -3.77 9.45 -10.96
CA GLN A 28 -3.76 10.72 -10.21
C GLN A 28 -5.15 11.22 -9.79
N ILE A 29 -6.21 10.84 -10.51
CA ILE A 29 -7.56 11.41 -10.28
C ILE A 29 -8.52 10.34 -9.75
N VAL A 30 -8.63 9.22 -10.46
CA VAL A 30 -9.63 8.19 -10.15
C VAL A 30 -9.13 7.29 -9.03
N ARG A 31 -7.86 6.89 -9.07
CA ARG A 31 -7.29 5.96 -8.12
C ARG A 31 -7.27 6.49 -6.68
N PRO A 32 -6.93 7.76 -6.40
CA PRO A 32 -7.01 8.29 -5.04
C PRO A 32 -8.41 8.24 -4.43
N GLN A 33 -9.47 8.33 -5.25
CA GLN A 33 -10.85 8.19 -4.76
C GLN A 33 -11.14 6.76 -4.27
N MET A 34 -10.55 5.75 -4.92
CA MET A 34 -10.63 4.35 -4.49
C MET A 34 -9.76 4.10 -3.27
N GLU A 35 -8.58 4.73 -3.22
CA GLU A 35 -7.58 4.57 -2.16
C GLU A 35 -7.93 5.33 -0.86
N TYR A 36 -8.87 6.27 -0.93
CA TYR A 36 -9.28 7.06 0.22
C TYR A 36 -9.80 6.15 1.33
N GLY A 37 -9.22 6.32 2.53
CA GLY A 37 -9.59 5.52 3.70
C GLY A 37 -9.06 4.08 3.71
N ILE A 38 -8.40 3.60 2.65
CA ILE A 38 -7.79 2.25 2.64
C ILE A 38 -6.67 2.13 3.66
N ALA A 39 -5.88 3.19 3.80
CA ALA A 39 -4.74 3.20 4.71
C ALA A 39 -5.13 3.04 6.20
N ILE A 40 -6.38 3.37 6.54
CA ILE A 40 -6.88 3.45 7.93
C ILE A 40 -7.82 2.28 8.25
N ASN A 41 -8.55 1.77 7.26
CA ASN A 41 -9.55 0.72 7.47
C ASN A 41 -9.02 -0.68 7.13
N CYS A 42 -9.59 -1.68 7.81
CA CYS A 42 -9.46 -3.09 7.44
C CYS A 42 -10.49 -3.43 6.36
N PHE A 43 -10.06 -4.13 5.31
CA PHE A 43 -10.94 -4.55 4.22
C PHE A 43 -11.24 -6.04 4.35
N ASN A 44 -12.51 -6.41 4.24
CA ASN A 44 -12.88 -7.80 4.05
C ASN A 44 -12.59 -8.24 2.60
N HIS A 45 -12.54 -9.56 2.37
CA HIS A 45 -12.23 -10.12 1.06
C HIS A 45 -13.21 -9.64 -0.04
N THR A 46 -14.49 -9.47 0.29
CA THR A 46 -15.53 -9.03 -0.65
C THR A 46 -15.35 -7.57 -1.09
N GLN A 47 -15.01 -6.69 -0.15
CA GLN A 47 -14.70 -5.28 -0.41
C GLN A 47 -13.42 -5.16 -1.24
N LEU A 48 -12.41 -5.98 -0.94
CA LEU A 48 -11.18 -5.99 -1.74
C LEU A 48 -11.45 -6.45 -3.17
N LYS A 49 -12.27 -7.48 -3.35
CA LYS A 49 -12.68 -7.96 -4.67
C LYS A 49 -13.45 -6.89 -5.45
N SER A 50 -14.41 -6.21 -4.83
CA SER A 50 -15.18 -5.15 -5.52
C SER A 50 -14.30 -3.98 -5.95
N LEU A 51 -13.24 -3.71 -5.18
CA LEU A 51 -12.25 -2.69 -5.47
C LEU A 51 -11.32 -3.10 -6.64
N GLU A 52 -10.87 -4.35 -6.67
CA GLU A 52 -10.15 -4.91 -7.82
C GLU A 52 -11.00 -4.86 -9.09
N GLU A 53 -12.28 -5.27 -9.01
CA GLU A 53 -13.21 -5.18 -10.14
C GLU A 53 -13.43 -3.73 -10.61
N ALA A 54 -13.41 -2.75 -9.70
CA ALA A 54 -13.52 -1.34 -10.04
C ALA A 54 -12.27 -0.83 -10.77
N GLN A 55 -11.07 -1.22 -10.32
CA GLN A 55 -9.81 -0.93 -11.02
C GLN A 55 -9.81 -1.57 -12.41
N ASP A 56 -10.18 -2.84 -12.51
CA ASP A 56 -10.24 -3.59 -13.76
C ASP A 56 -11.20 -2.95 -14.78
N LYS A 57 -12.38 -2.54 -14.33
CA LYS A 57 -13.34 -1.80 -15.17
C LYS A 57 -12.77 -0.49 -15.71
N CYS A 58 -12.04 0.27 -14.90
CA CYS A 58 -11.39 1.52 -15.35
C CYS A 58 -10.32 1.26 -16.40
N ILE A 59 -9.44 0.30 -16.13
CA ILE A 59 -8.30 -0.01 -16.99
C ILE A 59 -8.78 -0.58 -18.33
N CYS A 60 -9.76 -1.50 -18.32
CA CYS A 60 -10.37 -1.98 -19.56
C CYS A 60 -10.99 -0.83 -20.36
N LYS A 61 -11.63 0.15 -19.70
CA LYS A 61 -12.20 1.32 -20.37
C LYS A 61 -11.14 2.21 -21.04
N ILE A 62 -9.98 2.38 -20.42
CA ILE A 62 -8.85 3.16 -20.98
C ILE A 62 -8.23 2.44 -22.18
N TYR A 63 -8.02 1.14 -22.06
CA TYR A 63 -7.37 0.36 -23.10
C TYR A 63 -8.32 -0.02 -24.24
N GLY A 64 -9.64 0.00 -24.01
CA GLY A 64 -10.66 -0.46 -24.95
C GLY A 64 -10.77 -1.98 -24.97
N ALA A 65 -10.37 -2.62 -23.87
CA ALA A 65 -10.31 -4.07 -23.76
C ALA A 65 -11.65 -4.66 -23.33
N SER A 66 -11.91 -5.89 -23.76
CA SER A 66 -13.06 -6.66 -23.31
C SER A 66 -12.94 -7.03 -21.83
N ARG A 67 -14.08 -7.28 -21.18
CA ARG A 67 -14.16 -7.78 -19.79
C ARG A 67 -13.51 -9.16 -19.61
N LYS A 68 -13.28 -9.91 -20.70
CA LYS A 68 -12.61 -11.22 -20.70
C LYS A 68 -11.08 -11.10 -20.78
N THR A 69 -10.55 -9.92 -21.12
CA THR A 69 -9.11 -9.70 -21.26
C THR A 69 -8.46 -9.61 -19.87
N SER A 70 -7.33 -10.28 -19.70
CA SER A 70 -6.54 -10.19 -18.47
C SER A 70 -6.06 -8.76 -18.22
N THR A 71 -6.50 -8.17 -17.11
CA THR A 71 -6.10 -6.82 -16.69
C THR A 71 -4.69 -6.76 -16.13
N LYS A 72 -4.11 -7.91 -15.77
CA LYS A 72 -2.74 -8.01 -15.24
C LYS A 72 -1.70 -7.39 -16.19
N VAL A 73 -1.82 -7.67 -17.50
CA VAL A 73 -0.89 -7.13 -18.51
C VAL A 73 -1.08 -5.62 -18.67
N MET A 74 -2.33 -5.15 -18.70
CA MET A 74 -2.63 -3.71 -18.81
C MET A 74 -2.13 -2.93 -17.59
N LEU A 75 -2.31 -3.49 -16.40
CA LEU A 75 -1.78 -2.94 -15.15
C LEU A 75 -0.25 -2.87 -15.17
N HIS A 76 0.41 -3.91 -15.68
CA HIS A 76 1.86 -3.92 -15.84
C HIS A 76 2.34 -2.83 -16.82
N LEU A 77 1.70 -2.70 -17.99
CA LEU A 77 1.98 -1.64 -18.95
C LEU A 77 1.74 -0.23 -18.36
N ALA A 78 0.74 -0.09 -17.50
CA ALA A 78 0.41 1.14 -16.80
C ALA A 78 1.28 1.41 -15.56
N LYS A 79 2.15 0.46 -15.16
CA LYS A 79 2.93 0.48 -13.90
C LYS A 79 2.04 0.66 -12.66
N LEU A 80 0.92 -0.05 -12.63
CA LEU A 80 -0.06 -0.01 -11.54
C LEU A 80 -0.11 -1.34 -10.78
N PRO A 81 0.04 -1.34 -9.44
CA PRO A 81 -0.18 -2.53 -8.65
C PRO A 81 -1.67 -2.92 -8.61
N ARG A 82 -1.96 -4.16 -8.22
CA ARG A 82 -3.35 -4.58 -7.91
C ARG A 82 -3.85 -3.89 -6.64
N MET A 83 -5.16 -3.88 -6.40
CA MET A 83 -5.69 -3.25 -5.19
C MET A 83 -5.27 -3.98 -3.92
N ARG A 84 -5.14 -5.31 -3.94
CA ARG A 84 -4.58 -6.07 -2.80
C ARG A 84 -3.18 -5.60 -2.41
N GLU A 85 -2.29 -5.51 -3.38
CA GLU A 85 -0.92 -5.02 -3.16
C GLU A 85 -0.93 -3.57 -2.69
N ARG A 86 -1.83 -2.75 -3.28
CA ARG A 86 -1.94 -1.34 -2.95
C ARG A 86 -2.40 -1.11 -1.51
N VAL A 87 -3.32 -1.93 -1.00
CA VAL A 87 -3.76 -1.90 0.41
C VAL A 87 -2.57 -2.13 1.33
N ALA A 88 -1.78 -3.19 1.10
CA ALA A 88 -0.60 -3.49 1.91
C ALA A 88 0.42 -2.35 1.88
N ILE A 89 0.70 -1.79 0.70
CA ILE A 89 1.60 -0.65 0.55
C ILE A 89 1.09 0.57 1.32
N LEU A 90 -0.20 0.89 1.22
CA LEU A 90 -0.79 2.05 1.87
C LEU A 90 -0.81 1.92 3.39
N GLN A 91 -1.13 0.74 3.90
CA GLN A 91 -1.11 0.45 5.33
C GLN A 91 0.32 0.52 5.88
N ALA A 92 1.30 -0.08 5.19
CA ALA A 92 2.71 0.03 5.57
C ALA A 92 3.20 1.48 5.57
N GLN A 93 2.84 2.26 4.54
CA GLN A 93 3.16 3.69 4.46
C GLN A 93 2.52 4.49 5.61
N PHE A 94 1.29 4.18 5.98
CA PHE A 94 0.60 4.81 7.10
C PHE A 94 1.27 4.49 8.43
N LEU A 95 1.61 3.22 8.67
CA LEU A 95 2.32 2.80 9.88
C LEU A 95 3.69 3.48 10.00
N PHE A 96 4.48 3.48 8.93
CA PHE A 96 5.79 4.13 8.91
C PHE A 96 5.71 5.65 9.12
N ARG A 97 4.67 6.30 8.57
CA ARG A 97 4.40 7.72 8.86
C ARG A 97 4.04 7.89 10.33
N SER A 98 3.14 7.08 10.88
CA SER A 98 2.70 7.20 12.27
C SER A 98 3.83 7.15 13.29
N SER A 99 4.92 6.42 13.02
CA SER A 99 6.10 6.37 13.89
C SER A 99 7.06 7.55 13.76
N SER A 100 6.91 8.38 12.72
CA SER A 100 7.73 9.56 12.44
C SER A 100 6.95 10.87 12.55
N LEU A 101 5.76 10.83 13.15
CA LEU A 101 4.91 12.00 13.32
C LEU A 101 5.43 12.92 14.45
N PRO A 102 5.36 14.25 14.28
CA PRO A 102 5.62 15.19 15.37
C PRO A 102 4.65 15.00 16.53
N GLU A 103 5.10 15.33 17.74
CA GLU A 103 4.32 15.16 18.97
C GLU A 103 3.02 15.97 18.98
N ASP A 104 3.02 17.09 18.26
CA ASP A 104 1.90 18.01 18.19
C ASP A 104 0.71 17.46 17.41
N THR A 105 0.93 16.42 16.61
CA THR A 105 -0.10 15.84 15.76
C THR A 105 -1.18 15.12 16.56
N LEU A 106 -2.43 15.23 16.09
CA LEU A 106 -3.57 14.55 16.73
C LEU A 106 -3.31 13.04 16.87
N LEU A 107 -2.78 12.39 15.82
CA LEU A 107 -2.54 10.96 15.83
C LEU A 107 -1.51 10.54 16.88
N TYR A 108 -0.42 11.30 17.06
CA TYR A 108 0.57 11.02 18.10
C TYR A 108 -0.04 11.09 19.50
N ARG A 109 -0.81 12.15 19.79
CA ARG A 109 -1.50 12.30 21.09
C ARG A 109 -2.55 11.22 21.34
N LEU A 110 -3.20 10.72 20.29
CA LEU A 110 -4.20 9.65 20.39
C LEU A 110 -3.59 8.24 20.46
N MET A 111 -2.33 8.07 20.06
CA MET A 111 -1.69 6.77 19.94
C MET A 111 -1.70 5.95 21.24
N PRO A 112 -1.43 6.53 22.44
CA PRO A 112 -1.53 5.81 23.72
C PRO A 112 -2.93 5.24 23.98
N HIS A 113 -3.98 5.98 23.61
CA HIS A 113 -5.37 5.58 23.83
C HIS A 113 -5.87 4.52 22.82
N ILE A 114 -5.26 4.50 21.63
CA ILE A 114 -5.57 3.49 20.60
C ILE A 114 -4.89 2.15 20.95
N GLN A 115 -3.67 2.21 21.48
CA GLN A 115 -2.92 1.02 21.90
C GLN A 115 -3.53 0.36 23.15
N SER A 116 -4.05 1.15 24.09
CA SER A 116 -4.70 0.64 25.30
C SER A 116 -6.01 -0.12 25.03
N LYS A 117 -6.62 0.05 23.84
CA LYS A 117 -7.91 -0.57 23.48
C LYS A 117 -7.79 -1.98 22.90
N LYS A 118 -6.56 -2.46 22.64
CA LYS A 118 -6.33 -3.82 22.08
C LYS A 118 -6.36 -4.95 23.10
N GLU A 119 -6.51 -4.64 24.40
CA GLU A 119 -6.49 -5.64 25.47
C GLU A 119 -7.88 -6.20 25.84
N VAL A 120 -8.96 -5.68 25.22
CA VAL A 120 -10.33 -6.15 25.45
C VAL A 120 -10.98 -6.43 24.10
N ASP A 121 -10.79 -7.67 23.62
CA ASP A 121 -11.65 -8.44 22.69
C ASP A 121 -10.81 -9.57 22.05
N VAL A 122 -10.21 -10.42 22.89
CA VAL A 122 -9.75 -11.75 22.47
C VAL A 122 -10.94 -12.68 22.66
N TYR A 123 -11.77 -12.88 21.63
CA TYR A 123 -12.55 -14.10 21.33
C TYR A 123 -13.46 -13.80 20.12
N ASP A 124 -12.91 -13.81 18.89
CA ASP A 124 -13.47 -14.57 17.75
C ASP A 124 -12.63 -14.33 16.48
N GLY A 125 -12.12 -15.41 15.88
CA GLY A 125 -11.80 -15.47 14.45
C GLY A 125 -10.58 -14.71 13.87
N ALA A 126 -9.37 -15.23 14.11
CA ALA A 126 -8.26 -15.35 13.15
C ALA A 126 -7.84 -14.13 12.26
N LEU A 127 -6.79 -13.39 12.67
CA LEU A 127 -5.40 -13.59 12.21
C LEU A 127 -4.48 -12.46 12.71
N VAL A 128 -3.62 -12.85 13.66
CA VAL A 128 -2.20 -12.50 13.84
C VAL A 128 -1.84 -11.02 13.81
N GLY A 129 -1.62 -10.49 15.02
CA GLY A 129 -0.99 -9.21 15.25
C GLY A 129 0.40 -9.12 14.62
N PHE A 130 0.69 -7.94 14.06
CA PHE A 130 2.06 -7.50 13.86
C PHE A 130 2.70 -7.28 15.24
N GLN A 131 3.30 -8.35 15.80
CA GLN A 131 4.35 -8.20 16.79
C GLN A 131 5.63 -7.91 16.00
N MET A 132 6.02 -6.65 15.93
CA MET A 132 7.37 -6.26 15.53
C MET A 132 8.11 -6.01 16.84
N GLU A 133 8.87 -7.02 17.31
CA GLU A 133 9.87 -6.77 18.35
C GLU A 133 10.81 -5.67 17.86
N LEU A 134 10.80 -4.54 18.55
CA LEU A 134 11.84 -3.53 18.44
C LEU A 134 13.13 -4.12 19.06
N PRO A 135 14.29 -4.05 18.38
CA PRO A 135 15.55 -4.44 19.00
C PRO A 135 15.80 -3.55 20.22
N ASN A 136 15.89 -4.17 21.39
CA ASN A 136 16.19 -3.54 22.65
C ASN A 136 17.57 -2.84 22.58
N PRO A 137 17.70 -1.52 22.85
CA PRO A 137 18.97 -0.79 22.71
C PRO A 137 19.97 -1.03 23.85
N ALA A 138 19.82 -2.10 24.64
CA ALA A 138 20.67 -2.40 25.78
C ALA A 138 21.38 -3.74 25.60
N LEU A 139 22.39 -3.77 24.72
CA LEU A 139 23.48 -4.75 24.80
C LEU A 139 24.79 -4.10 24.35
N THR A 140 25.55 -3.75 25.38
CA THR A 140 26.96 -3.36 25.42
C THR A 140 27.83 -4.21 24.49
N ILE A 141 28.62 -3.49 23.68
CA ILE A 141 29.76 -3.99 22.90
C ILE A 141 30.80 -4.60 23.85
N PRO A 142 31.36 -5.79 23.55
CA PRO A 142 32.71 -6.14 23.99
C PRO A 142 33.68 -6.04 22.81
N THR A 143 34.60 -5.10 22.94
CA THR A 143 35.86 -5.03 22.18
C THR A 143 36.65 -6.31 22.40
N THR A 144 37.02 -7.01 21.32
CA THR A 144 38.12 -7.98 21.35
C THR A 144 39.03 -7.80 20.14
N THR A 145 40.18 -7.22 20.44
CA THR A 145 41.50 -7.22 19.79
C THR A 145 41.75 -8.39 18.83
N CYS A 146 42.01 -8.11 17.55
CA CYS A 146 42.71 -9.04 16.65
C CYS A 146 44.21 -8.86 16.85
N GLN A 147 44.87 -9.91 17.37
CA GLN A 147 46.32 -10.00 17.41
C GLN A 147 46.83 -10.54 16.06
N ASP A 148 47.76 -9.80 15.47
CA ASP A 148 48.57 -10.23 14.33
C ASP A 148 49.44 -11.43 14.69
N VAL A 149 49.34 -12.52 13.93
CA VAL A 149 50.37 -13.56 13.88
C VAL A 149 50.67 -13.89 12.42
N MET A 150 51.78 -13.35 11.94
CA MET A 150 52.49 -13.79 10.74
C MET A 150 53.12 -15.18 10.97
N PRO A 151 53.20 -16.03 9.94
CA PRO A 151 54.27 -17.02 9.85
C PRO A 151 55.26 -16.63 8.74
N SER A 152 56.53 -16.49 9.14
CA SER A 152 57.69 -16.27 8.27
C SER A 152 58.17 -17.58 7.63
N ALA A 153 58.69 -17.41 6.41
CA ALA A 153 59.45 -18.29 5.52
C ALA A 153 60.05 -19.62 6.05
N ALA A 154 59.95 -20.63 5.18
CA ALA A 154 61.06 -21.50 4.78
C ALA A 154 60.90 -21.86 3.30
#